data_AF-A0A2M8E6N3-F1
#
_entry.id   AF-A0A2M8E6N3-F1
#
_cell.length_a   1.000
_cell.length_b   1.000
_cell.length_c   1.000
_cell.angle_alpha   90.00
_cell.angle_beta   90.00
_cell.angle_gamma   90.00
#
_symmetry.space_group_name_H-M   'P 1'
#
loop_
_entity.id
_entity.type
_entity.pdbx_description
1 polymer ?
#
loop_
_entity_poly.entity_id
_entity_poly.type
_entity_poly.pdbx_seq_one_letter_code
_entity_poly.pdbx_strand_id
1 'polypeptide(L)' 'MKAIQDLFSTDYGVMSFVVIAAIVVVSIGAYVVLRKKMDESAANAKD' A
#
# COMPACT_ATOMS: atom_id res chain seq x y z
N MET A 1 -4.17 -12.12 -30.36
CA MET A 1 -5.23 -11.49 -29.54
C MET A 1 -5.61 -12.30 -28.29
N LYS A 2 -5.38 -13.62 -28.20
CA LYS A 2 -5.61 -14.39 -26.95
C LYS A 2 -4.76 -13.93 -25.76
N ALA A 3 -3.45 -13.72 -25.95
CA ALA A 3 -2.56 -13.32 -24.85
C ALA A 3 -2.93 -11.99 -24.18
N ILE A 4 -3.42 -11.00 -24.94
CA ILE A 4 -3.87 -9.71 -24.39
C ILE A 4 -5.19 -9.88 -23.63
N GLN A 5 -6.12 -10.68 -24.16
CA GLN A 5 -7.38 -10.98 -23.48
C GLN A 5 -7.18 -11.80 -22.21
N ASP A 6 -6.23 -12.74 -22.21
CA ASP A 6 -5.88 -13.53 -21.02
C ASP A 6 -5.24 -12.63 -19.95
N LEU A 7 -4.34 -11.71 -20.34
CA LEU A 7 -3.71 -10.70 -19.45
C LEU A 7 -4.70 -9.72 -18.80
N PHE A 8 -5.85 -9.46 -19.43
CA PHE A 8 -6.92 -8.62 -18.89
C PHE A 8 -8.17 -9.40 -18.48
N SER A 9 -8.10 -10.73 -18.48
CA SER A 9 -9.20 -11.59 -18.03
C SER A 9 -9.36 -11.51 -16.52
N THR A 10 -10.50 -12.01 -16.03
CA THR A 10 -10.92 -11.93 -14.62
C THR A 10 -9.84 -12.39 -13.63
N ASP A 11 -8.99 -13.36 -13.97
CA ASP A 11 -7.91 -13.82 -13.08
C ASP A 11 -6.78 -12.79 -12.89
N TYR A 12 -6.36 -12.11 -13.95
CA TYR A 12 -5.31 -11.08 -13.87
C TYR A 12 -5.86 -9.73 -13.39
N GLY A 13 -7.11 -9.41 -13.75
CA GLY A 13 -7.79 -8.21 -13.25
C GLY A 13 -7.93 -8.26 -11.73
N VAL A 14 -8.44 -9.36 -11.17
CA VAL A 14 -8.57 -9.53 -9.71
C VAL A 14 -7.21 -9.50 -9.03
N MET A 15 -6.19 -10.17 -9.60
CA MET A 15 -4.81 -10.08 -9.09
C MET A 15 -4.30 -8.64 -9.06
N SER A 16 -4.56 -7.83 -10.08
CA SER A 16 -4.14 -6.43 -10.12
C SER A 16 -4.80 -5.59 -9.01
N PHE A 17 -6.09 -5.80 -8.73
CA PHE A 17 -6.79 -5.12 -7.65
C PHE A 17 -6.25 -5.51 -6.27
N VAL A 18 -5.93 -6.80 -6.07
CA VAL A 18 -5.33 -7.29 -4.81
C VAL A 18 -3.96 -6.65 -4.58
N VAL A 19 -3.12 -6.57 -5.62
CA VAL A 19 -1.80 -5.93 -5.52
C VAL A 19 -1.94 -4.44 -5.23
N ILE A 20 -2.84 -3.74 -5.91
CA ILE A 20 -3.10 -2.31 -5.66
C ILE A 20 -3.56 -2.11 -4.22
N ALA A 21 -4.50 -2.93 -3.73
CA ALA A 21 -4.99 -2.85 -2.36
C ALA A 21 -3.86 -3.10 -1.34
N ALA A 22 -3.00 -4.09 -1.59
CA ALA A 22 -1.84 -4.37 -0.75
C ALA A 22 -0.86 -3.19 -0.68
N ILE A 23 -0.55 -2.57 -1.82
CA ILE A 23 0.33 -1.38 -1.88
C ILE A 23 -0.28 -0.23 -1.08
N VAL A 24 -1.59 0.02 -1.22
CA VAL A 24 -2.28 1.08 -0.49
C VAL A 24 -2.22 0.83 1.01
N VAL A 25 -2.52 -0.39 1.46
CA VAL A 25 -2.49 -0.76 2.89
C VAL A 25 -1.09 -0.60 3.47
N VAL A 26 -0.06 -1.10 2.76
CA VAL A 26 1.34 -0.98 3.21
C VAL A 26 1.77 0.49 3.27
N SER A 27 1.40 1.30 2.27
CA SER A 27 1.74 2.72 2.22
C SER A 27 1.10 3.50 3.37
N ILE A 28 -0.18 3.24 3.65
CA ILE A 28 -0.89 3.85 4.78
C ILE A 28 -0.28 3.40 6.10
N GLY A 29 0.01 2.11 6.27
CA GLY A 29 0.64 1.58 7.47
C GLY A 29 2.00 2.21 7.74
N ALA A 30 2.86 2.31 6.72
CA ALA A 30 4.16 2.96 6.80
C ALA A 30 4.01 4.45 7.18
N TYR A 31 3.08 5.17 6.54
CA TYR A 31 2.80 6.57 6.87
C TYR A 31 2.39 6.76 8.33
N VAL A 32 1.48 5.93 8.84
CA VAL A 32 1.01 6.00 10.23
C VAL A 32 2.15 5.70 11.21
N VAL A 33 2.95 4.66 10.95
CA VAL A 33 4.08 4.29 11.83
C VAL A 33 5.12 5.40 11.88
N LEU A 34 5.52 5.93 10.72
CA LEU A 34 6.48 7.03 10.66
C LEU A 34 5.97 8.28 11.35
N ARG A 35 4.68 8.62 11.15
CA ARG A 35 4.07 9.78 11.81
C ARG A 35 4.03 9.62 13.33
N LYS A 36 3.65 8.45 13.84
CA LYS A 36 3.69 8.16 15.29
C LYS A 36 5.11 8.27 15.85
N LYS A 37 6.11 7.76 15.13
CA LYS A 37 7.53 7.88 15.53
C LYS A 37 8.00 9.33 15.56
N MET A 38 7.59 10.15 14.59
CA MET A 38 7.91 11.58 14.57
C MET A 38 7.24 12.33 15.71
N ASP A 39 5.97 12.04 16.00
CA ASP A 39 5.24 12.65 17.11
C ASP A 39 5.87 12.26 18.47
N GLU A 40 6.26 10.98 18.64
CA GLU A 40 7.00 10.49 19.82
C GLU A 40 8.37 11.19 19.97
N SER A 41 9.08 11.39 18.86
CA SER A 41 10.38 12.08 18.87
C SER A 41 10.24 13.58 19.15
N ALA A 42 9.18 14.22 18.65
CA ALA A 42 8.90 15.63 18.90
C ALA A 42 8.41 15.88 20.33
N ALA A 43 7.69 14.91 20.92
CA ALA A 43 7.30 14.95 22.33
C ALA A 43 8.53 14.83 23.24
N ASN A 44 9.41 13.85 23.01
CA ASN A 44 10.64 13.67 23.80
C ASN A 44 11.67 14.80 23.60
N ALA A 45 11.60 15.57 22.51
CA ALA A 45 12.51 16.70 22.29
C ALA A 45 12.07 17.99 23.00
N LYS A 46 10.90 17.99 23.65
CA LYS A 46 10.34 19.14 24.39
C LYS A 46 10.40 19.01 25.92
N ASP A 47 10.84 17.86 26.43
CA ASP A 47 11.23 17.64 27.83
C ASP A 47 12.76 17.78 27.99
#